data_AF-A0A7R7RNC0-F1
#
_entry.id   AF-A0A7R7RNC0-F1
#
_cell.length_a   1.000
_cell.length_b   1.000
_cell.length_c   1.000
_cell.angle_alpha   90.00
_cell.angle_beta   90.00
_cell.angle_gamma   90.00
#
_symmetry.space_group_name_H-M   'P 1'
#
loop_
_entity.id
_entity.type
_entity.pdbx_description
1 polymer ?
#
loop_
_entity_poly.entity_id
_entity_poly.type
_entity_poly.pdbx_seq_one_letter_code
_entity_poly.pdbx_strand_id
1 'polypeptide(L)'
;MAAPANLAMGISGEWRPKYRVVCPLVIAKDQAGKLHHAYKGSMLAWLNDEQREHFLRKGLVEELAVDDAPEMPSSDTVGNCVSALAGLGVDFKAGRPAAAKALRDAGHKFSNEAIAEACRIRQSHAPMDDDDFEVV
;
A
#
# COMPACT_ATOMS: atom_id res chain seq x y z
N MET A 1 -14.95 -11.23 0.66
CA MET A 1 -13.76 -11.07 1.53
C MET A 1 -13.13 -9.74 1.18
N ALA A 2 -13.36 -8.72 2.01
CA ALA A 2 -12.76 -7.41 1.81
C ALA A 2 -11.26 -7.48 2.15
N ALA A 3 -10.40 -6.98 1.26
CA ALA A 3 -8.98 -6.85 1.52
C ALA A 3 -8.76 -5.99 2.78
N PRO A 4 -7.80 -6.32 3.66
CA PRO A 4 -7.52 -5.49 4.83
C PRO A 4 -7.12 -4.10 4.34
N ALA A 5 -7.90 -3.09 4.72
CA ALA A 5 -7.60 -1.71 4.41
C ALA A 5 -6.32 -1.32 5.14
N ASN A 6 -5.21 -1.27 4.40
CA ASN A 6 -3.92 -0.76 4.84
C ASN A 6 -4.05 0.76 5.01
N LEU A 7 -4.63 1.22 6.12
CA LEU A 7 -4.74 2.65 6.40
C LEU A 7 -3.34 3.20 6.71
N ALA A 8 -2.82 3.99 5.78
CA ALA A 8 -1.73 4.91 6.04
C ALA A 8 -2.24 5.96 7.05
N MET A 9 -2.04 5.69 8.34
CA MET A 9 -2.37 6.55 9.47
C MET A 9 -1.46 7.79 9.54
N GLY A 10 -1.39 8.56 8.44
CA GLY A 10 -0.67 9.84 8.37
C GLY A 10 0.85 9.75 8.49
N ILE A 11 1.46 8.60 8.19
CA ILE A 11 2.92 8.44 8.26
C ILE A 11 3.57 9.07 7.04
N SER A 12 4.37 10.12 7.24
CA SER A 12 5.35 10.60 6.25
C SER A 12 6.64 9.78 6.38
N GLY A 13 6.69 8.61 5.73
CA GLY A 13 7.84 7.71 5.81
C GLY A 13 7.52 6.31 5.31
N GLU A 14 8.48 5.39 5.43
CA GLU A 14 8.32 3.98 5.07
C GLU A 14 7.21 3.35 5.94
N TRP A 15 6.07 3.04 5.33
CA TRP A 15 4.93 2.46 6.03
C TRP A 15 5.27 1.02 6.44
N ARG A 16 5.50 0.80 7.74
CA ARG A 16 5.67 -0.53 8.33
C ARG A 16 4.61 -0.76 9.40
N PRO A 17 3.67 -1.70 9.21
CA PRO A 17 2.63 -1.97 10.19
C PRO A 17 3.27 -2.57 11.47
N LYS A 18 2.97 -1.96 12.62
CA LYS A 18 3.49 -2.39 13.93
C LYS A 18 2.43 -3.10 14.76
N TYR A 19 1.15 -2.87 14.48
CA TYR A 19 0.05 -3.44 15.24
C TYR A 19 -0.99 -4.05 14.31
N ARG A 20 -1.58 -5.16 14.73
CA ARG A 20 -2.71 -5.81 14.06
C ARG A 20 -3.95 -5.70 14.95
N VAL A 21 -5.08 -5.30 14.36
CA VAL A 21 -6.35 -5.22 15.08
C VAL A 21 -6.98 -6.60 15.18
N VAL A 22 -7.23 -7.06 16.40
CA VAL A 22 -7.78 -8.40 16.68
C VAL A 22 -9.29 -8.34 16.97
N CYS A 23 -9.73 -7.26 17.59
CA CYS A 23 -11.15 -7.05 17.91
C CYS A 23 -11.98 -6.64 16.66
N PRO A 24 -13.32 -6.68 16.72
CA PRO A 24 -14.18 -6.32 15.59
C PRO A 24 -13.92 -4.92 15.01
N LEU A 25 -13.68 -3.93 15.88
CA LEU A 25 -13.43 -2.54 15.50
C LEU A 25 -12.71 -1.76 16.62
N VAL A 26 -11.68 -1.00 16.24
CA VAL A 26 -11.08 0.05 17.06
C VAL A 26 -11.18 1.41 16.37
N ILE A 27 -11.21 2.47 17.16
CA ILE A 27 -11.09 3.85 16.67
C ILE A 27 -9.69 4.35 17.05
N ALA A 28 -8.80 4.42 16.08
CA ALA A 28 -7.42 4.86 16.26
C ALA A 28 -7.27 6.31 15.80
N LYS A 29 -6.45 7.11 16.51
CA LYS A 29 -6.07 8.46 16.05
C LYS A 29 -4.84 8.37 15.16
N ASP A 30 -4.79 9.16 14.10
CA ASP A 30 -3.55 9.39 13.36
C ASP A 30 -2.69 10.47 14.03
N GLN A 31 -1.52 10.77 13.44
CA GLN A 31 -0.61 11.80 13.95
C GLN A 31 -1.20 13.21 13.89
N ALA A 32 -2.16 13.45 13.00
CA ALA A 32 -2.90 14.71 12.91
C ALA A 32 -4.08 14.78 13.90
N GLY A 33 -4.28 13.74 14.71
CA GLY A 33 -5.38 13.64 15.68
C GLY A 33 -6.72 13.25 15.09
N LYS A 34 -6.79 12.91 13.80
CA LYS A 34 -8.02 12.47 13.14
C LYS A 34 -8.34 11.03 13.51
N LEU A 35 -9.62 10.76 13.76
CA LEU A 35 -10.13 9.44 14.10
C LEU A 35 -10.34 8.58 12.85
N HIS A 36 -9.85 7.35 12.90
CA HIS A 36 -9.97 6.35 11.86
C HIS A 36 -10.56 5.06 12.41
N HIS A 37 -11.54 4.51 11.71
CA HIS A 37 -12.13 3.22 12.02
C HIS A 37 -11.25 2.12 11.44
N ALA A 38 -10.69 1.27 12.30
CA ALA A 38 -9.90 0.12 11.91
C ALA A 38 -10.63 -1.15 12.34
N TYR A 39 -10.88 -2.04 11.38
CA TYR A 39 -11.67 -3.25 11.58
C TYR A 39 -10.75 -4.44 11.90
N LYS A 40 -11.33 -5.56 12.32
CA LYS A 40 -10.58 -6.81 12.53
C LYS A 40 -9.70 -7.16 11.33
N GLY A 41 -8.41 -7.41 11.59
CA GLY A 41 -7.40 -7.72 10.59
C GLY A 41 -6.75 -6.49 9.94
N SER A 42 -7.24 -5.28 10.23
CA SER A 42 -6.56 -4.05 9.82
C SER A 42 -5.19 -3.95 10.48
N MET A 43 -4.26 -3.34 9.76
CA MET A 43 -2.90 -3.11 10.20
C MET A 43 -2.67 -1.63 10.46
N LEU A 44 -2.07 -1.34 11.60
CA LEU A 44 -1.79 0.02 12.07
C LEU A 44 -0.28 0.18 12.18
N ALA A 45 0.25 1.20 11.51
CA ALA A 45 1.68 1.51 11.57
C ALA A 45 2.04 2.43 12.75
N TRP A 46 1.05 3.13 13.32
CA TRP A 46 1.25 4.01 14.46
C TRP A 46 0.00 4.07 15.34
N LEU A 47 0.22 4.25 16.64
CA LEU A 47 -0.77 4.54 17.67
C LEU A 47 -0.13 5.54 18.65
N ASN A 48 -0.92 6.46 19.19
CA ASN A 48 -0.44 7.32 20.27
C ASN A 48 -0.19 6.49 21.56
N ASP A 49 0.57 7.04 22.50
CA ASP A 49 0.99 6.28 23.70
C ASP A 49 -0.18 5.78 24.54
N GLU A 50 -1.19 6.64 24.75
CA GLU A 50 -2.38 6.32 25.55
C GLU A 50 -3.23 5.21 24.90
N GLN A 51 -3.48 5.31 23.60
CA GLN A 51 -4.23 4.31 22.82
C GLN A 51 -3.44 3.01 22.71
N ARG A 52 -2.13 3.08 22.53
CA ARG A 52 -1.27 1.88 22.50
C ARG A 52 -1.40 1.11 23.81
N GLU A 53 -1.18 1.77 24.95
CA GLU A 53 -1.26 1.11 26.26
C GLU A 53 -2.67 0.56 26.50
N HIS A 54 -3.70 1.36 26.22
CA HIS A 54 -5.09 0.93 26.40
C HIS A 54 -5.45 -0.28 25.52
N PHE A 55 -5.07 -0.25 24.25
CA PHE A 55 -5.43 -1.28 23.28
C PHE A 55 -4.66 -2.58 23.53
N LEU A 56 -3.37 -2.50 23.86
CA LEU A 56 -2.56 -3.67 24.23
C LEU A 56 -3.08 -4.29 25.53
N ARG A 57 -3.34 -3.49 26.56
CA ARG A 57 -3.85 -3.97 27.86
C ARG A 57 -5.21 -4.65 27.74
N LYS A 58 -6.06 -4.18 26.82
CA LYS A 58 -7.40 -4.73 26.57
C LYS A 58 -7.41 -5.85 25.53
N GLY A 59 -6.27 -6.18 24.92
CA GLY A 59 -6.18 -7.19 23.85
C GLY A 59 -6.94 -6.80 22.58
N LEU A 60 -7.10 -5.51 22.31
CA LEU A 60 -7.78 -5.00 21.12
C LEU A 60 -6.88 -5.02 19.88
N VAL A 61 -5.58 -4.84 20.12
CA VAL A 61 -4.52 -4.91 19.12
C VAL A 61 -3.40 -5.79 19.63
N GLU A 62 -2.70 -6.44 18.71
CA GLU A 62 -1.47 -7.18 18.97
C GLU A 62 -0.31 -6.48 18.28
N GLU A 63 0.86 -6.46 18.92
CA GLU A 63 2.08 -5.98 18.29
C GLU A 63 2.62 -7.04 17.32
N LEU A 64 2.92 -6.63 16.10
CA LEU A 64 3.48 -7.49 15.07
C LEU A 64 4.98 -7.63 15.34
N ALA A 65 5.45 -8.88 15.48
CA ALA A 65 6.87 -9.16 15.37
C ALA A 65 7.35 -8.70 13.98
N VAL A 66 8.59 -8.22 13.89
CA VAL A 66 9.17 -7.66 12.66
C VAL A 66 9.09 -8.63 11.48
N ASP A 67 9.07 -9.94 11.76
CA ASP A 67 8.95 -11.03 10.77
C ASP A 67 7.50 -11.35 10.33
N ASP A 68 6.47 -10.84 11.01
CA ASP A 68 5.04 -11.15 10.75
C ASP A 68 4.29 -9.98 10.09
N ALA A 69 4.99 -8.86 9.87
CA ALA A 69 4.50 -7.78 9.03
C ALA A 69 4.53 -8.26 7.57
N PRO A 70 3.43 -8.12 6.79
CA PRO A 70 3.49 -8.38 5.37
C PRO A 70 4.54 -7.45 4.78
N GLU A 71 5.55 -8.06 4.16
CA GLU A 71 6.67 -7.35 3.56
C GLU A 71 6.17 -6.61 2.32
N MET A 72 5.57 -5.44 2.54
CA MET A 72 5.17 -4.56 1.45
C MET A 72 6.42 -4.13 0.70
N PRO A 73 6.36 -4.08 -0.64
CA PRO A 73 7.50 -3.65 -1.43
C PRO A 73 7.87 -2.22 -1.02
N SER A 74 9.16 -2.00 -0.74
CA SER A 74 9.66 -0.68 -0.40
C SER A 74 9.37 0.32 -1.53
N SER A 75 9.28 1.60 -1.19
CA SER A 75 9.06 2.66 -2.18
C SER A 75 10.13 2.64 -3.28
N ASP A 76 11.38 2.30 -2.93
CA ASP A 76 12.47 2.13 -3.89
C ASP A 76 12.24 0.95 -4.83
N THR A 77 11.73 -0.18 -4.32
CA THR A 77 11.41 -1.36 -5.13
C THR A 77 10.29 -1.07 -6.11
N VAL A 78 9.24 -0.38 -5.66
CA VAL A 78 8.14 0.06 -6.52
C VAL A 78 8.62 1.07 -7.55
N GLY A 79 9.42 2.07 -7.16
CA GLY A 79 10.00 3.06 -8.06
C GLY A 79 10.91 2.44 -9.14
N ASN A 80 11.76 1.48 -8.75
CA ASN A 80 12.58 0.71 -9.68
C ASN A 80 11.73 -0.10 -10.67
N CYS A 81 10.62 -0.69 -10.19
CA CYS A 81 9.68 -1.41 -11.06
C CYS A 81 8.99 -0.47 -12.07
N VAL A 82 8.58 0.72 -11.65
CA VAL A 82 7.98 1.73 -12.54
C VAL A 82 8.98 2.15 -13.61
N SER A 83 10.22 2.47 -13.22
CA SER A 83 11.30 2.85 -14.15
C SER A 83 11.63 1.72 -15.14
N ALA A 84 11.68 0.47 -14.68
CA ALA A 84 11.89 -0.69 -15.54
C ALA A 84 10.74 -0.85 -16.55
N LEU A 85 9.49 -0.72 -16.11
CA LEU A 85 8.34 -0.79 -17.01
C LEU A 85 8.32 0.33 -18.06
N ALA A 86 8.74 1.54 -17.68
CA ALA A 86 8.89 2.68 -18.59
C ALA A 86 9.99 2.43 -19.63
N GLY A 87 11.16 1.91 -19.20
CA GLY A 87 12.27 1.55 -20.10
C GLY A 87 11.93 0.43 -21.08
N LEU A 88 11.02 -0.47 -20.71
CA LEU A 88 10.53 -1.55 -21.57
C LEU A 88 9.40 -1.12 -22.52
N GLY A 89 8.94 0.13 -22.44
CA GLY A 89 7.85 0.63 -23.29
C GLY A 89 6.50 -0.05 -23.03
N VAL A 90 6.29 -0.60 -21.83
CA VAL A 90 5.00 -1.23 -21.48
C VAL A 90 3.94 -0.15 -21.38
N ASP A 91 2.81 -0.29 -22.06
CA ASP A 91 1.72 0.68 -22.05
C ASP A 91 1.20 1.01 -20.63
N PHE A 92 0.76 2.26 -20.40
CA PHE A 92 0.27 2.72 -19.09
C PHE A 92 -1.06 2.06 -18.68
N LYS A 93 -1.90 1.67 -19.66
CA LYS A 93 -3.15 0.94 -19.47
C LYS A 93 -2.92 -0.57 -19.37
N ALA A 94 -1.69 -1.06 -19.59
CA ALA A 94 -1.38 -2.47 -19.44
C ALA A 94 -1.59 -2.94 -17.99
N GLY A 95 -2.44 -3.95 -17.83
CA GLY A 95 -2.69 -4.55 -16.52
C GLY A 95 -1.49 -5.34 -16.00
N ARG A 96 -1.56 -5.69 -14.71
CA ARG A 96 -0.58 -6.52 -13.99
C ARG A 96 -0.04 -7.73 -14.78
N PRO A 97 -0.85 -8.58 -15.45
CA PRO A 97 -0.32 -9.75 -16.16
C PRO A 97 0.58 -9.40 -17.35
N ALA A 98 0.28 -8.32 -18.08
CA ALA A 98 1.10 -7.85 -19.19
C ALA A 98 2.42 -7.25 -18.70
N ALA A 99 2.37 -6.42 -17.65
CA ALA A 99 3.55 -5.87 -16.99
C ALA A 99 4.46 -6.97 -16.42
N ALA A 100 3.89 -7.99 -15.76
CA ALA A 100 4.65 -9.12 -15.23
C ALA A 100 5.32 -9.94 -16.34
N LYS A 101 4.65 -10.13 -17.49
CA LYS A 101 5.25 -10.83 -18.64
C LYS A 101 6.42 -10.05 -19.20
N ALA A 102 6.26 -8.75 -19.44
CA ALA A 102 7.32 -7.90 -19.98
C ALA A 102 8.55 -7.83 -19.06
N LEU A 103 8.34 -7.71 -17.74
CA LEU A 103 9.43 -7.71 -16.76
C LEU A 103 10.19 -9.05 -16.75
N ARG A 104 9.48 -10.18 -16.84
CA ARG A 104 10.11 -11.51 -16.90
C ARG A 104 10.91 -11.72 -18.18
N ASP A 105 10.38 -11.28 -19.32
CA ASP A 105 11.04 -11.39 -20.62
C ASP A 105 12.34 -10.57 -20.66
N ALA A 106 12.34 -9.42 -20.00
CA ALA A 106 13.52 -8.56 -19.79
C ALA A 106 14.49 -9.05 -18.69
N GLY A 107 14.19 -10.17 -18.01
CA GLY A 107 15.03 -10.73 -16.95
C GLY A 107 14.92 -10.04 -15.59
N HIS A 108 13.98 -9.10 -15.41
CA HIS A 108 13.72 -8.47 -14.12
C HIS A 108 12.88 -9.35 -13.20
N LYS A 109 13.24 -9.38 -11.91
CA LYS A 109 12.51 -10.13 -10.87
C LYS A 109 11.93 -9.16 -9.86
N PHE A 110 10.62 -8.96 -9.92
CA PHE A 110 9.85 -8.15 -8.95
C PHE A 110 8.75 -9.01 -8.30
N SER A 111 8.35 -8.64 -7.08
CA SER A 111 7.23 -9.28 -6.39
C SER A 111 5.90 -8.92 -7.06
N ASN A 112 4.90 -9.80 -6.92
CA ASN A 112 3.58 -9.57 -7.51
C ASN A 112 2.89 -8.31 -6.95
N GLU A 113 3.18 -7.95 -5.70
CA GLU A 113 2.67 -6.75 -5.04
C GLU A 113 3.37 -5.49 -5.56
N ALA A 114 4.70 -5.52 -5.78
CA ALA A 114 5.43 -4.41 -6.37
C ALA A 114 4.93 -4.08 -7.78
N ILE A 115 4.67 -5.11 -8.60
CA ILE A 115 4.14 -4.95 -9.95
C ILE A 115 2.72 -4.36 -9.92
N ALA A 116 1.88 -4.82 -8.99
CA ALA A 116 0.52 -4.31 -8.86
C ALA A 116 0.50 -2.82 -8.48
N GLU A 117 1.33 -2.43 -7.51
CA GLU A 117 1.42 -1.04 -7.06
C GLU A 117 2.05 -0.15 -8.14
N ALA A 118 3.11 -0.61 -8.81
CA ALA A 118 3.70 0.10 -9.93
C ALA A 118 2.69 0.34 -11.06
N CYS A 119 1.88 -0.66 -11.43
CA CYS A 119 0.80 -0.50 -12.41
C CYS A 119 -0.22 0.54 -11.96
N ARG A 120 -0.64 0.51 -10.69
CA ARG A 120 -1.59 1.48 -10.15
C ARG A 120 -1.05 2.92 -10.21
N ILE A 121 0.20 3.12 -9.79
CA ILE A 121 0.86 4.43 -9.85
C ILE A 121 0.92 4.94 -11.30
N ARG A 122 1.31 4.08 -12.24
CA ARG A 122 1.39 4.42 -13.67
C ARG A 122 0.04 4.75 -14.30
N GLN A 123 -1.03 4.09 -13.87
CA GLN A 123 -2.39 4.37 -14.34
C GLN A 123 -2.92 5.70 -13.76
N SER A 124 -2.65 5.98 -12.49
CA SER A 124 -3.03 7.26 -11.86
C SER A 124 -2.25 8.46 -12.42
N HIS A 125 -1.03 8.23 -12.92
CA HIS A 125 -0.18 9.23 -13.58
C HIS A 125 -0.20 9.14 -15.11
N ALA A 126 -1.14 8.40 -15.69
CA ALA A 126 -1.31 8.43 -17.14
C ALA A 126 -1.56 9.88 -17.55
N PRO A 127 -0.80 10.43 -18.53
CA PRO A 127 -1.14 11.74 -19.09
C PRO A 127 -2.60 11.67 -19.55
N MET A 128 -3.41 12.66 -19.18
CA MET A 128 -4.74 12.83 -19.79
C MET A 128 -4.51 12.82 -21.29
N ASP A 129 -5.12 11.86 -21.99
CA ASP A 129 -5.15 11.85 -23.44
C ASP A 129 -5.80 13.19 -23.88
N ASP A 130 -5.11 14.00 -24.68
CA ASP A 130 -5.61 15.28 -25.24
C ASP A 130 -6.81 15.08 -26.20
N ASP A 131 -7.26 13.84 -26.43
CA ASP A 131 -8.34 13.45 -27.35
C ASP A 131 -9.77 13.64 -26.79
N ASP A 132 -9.95 14.11 -25.55
CA ASP A 132 -11.28 14.40 -24.94
C ASP A 132 -11.72 15.87 -25.11
N PHE A 133 -11.09 16.63 -26.01
CA PHE A 133 -11.54 17.98 -26.40
C PHE A 133 -12.39 17.90 -27.67
N GLU A 134 -13.63 17.41 -27.56
CA GLU A 134 -14.63 17.66 -28.60
C GLU A 134 -14.92 19.17 -28.64
N VAL A 135 -14.43 19.82 -29.70
CA VAL A 135 -14.83 21.18 -30.06
C VAL A 135 -16.28 21.10 -30.54
N VAL A 136 -17.21 21.58 -29.70
CA VAL A 136 -18.60 21.88 -30.09
C VAL A 136 -18.71 23.34 -30.48
#